data_AF-A0A946S6V0-F1
#
_entry.id   AF-A0A946S6V0-F1
#
_cell.length_a   1.000
_cell.length_b   1.000
_cell.length_c   1.000
_cell.angle_alpha   90.00
_cell.angle_beta   90.00
_cell.angle_gamma   90.00
#
_symmetry.space_group_name_H-M   'P 1'
#
loop_
_entity.id
_entity.type
_entity.pdbx_description
1 polymer ?
#
loop_
_entity_poly.entity_id
_entity_poly.type
_entity_poly.pdbx_seq_one_letter_code
_entity_poly.pdbx_strand_id
1 'polypeptide(L)'
;MRLFRKILNSVKPHFLEGGKLEKMYPAYDAFETFLFVPDHTTKSGSHIRDSIDLKRTMITVVIALLPALFFGMWNIGYQHYEIALGIKDTPLLDSFMFGFWKMLPM
;
A
#
# COMPACT_ATOMS: atom_id res chain seq x y z
N MET A 1 20.27 -2.60 -10.62
CA MET A 1 19.32 -1.50 -10.29
C MET A 1 19.31 -0.30 -11.25
N ARG A 2 20.08 -0.28 -12.37
CA ARG A 2 20.02 0.83 -13.35
C ARG A 2 18.80 0.76 -14.29
N LEU A 3 18.24 -0.44 -14.50
CA LEU A 3 17.13 -0.68 -15.43
C LEU A 3 15.83 -0.05 -14.91
N PHE A 4 15.42 -0.39 -13.69
CA PHE A 4 14.22 0.19 -13.05
C PHE A 4 14.29 1.71 -12.92
N ARG A 5 15.46 2.25 -12.57
CA ARG A 5 15.66 3.71 -12.49
C ARG A 5 15.59 4.38 -13.86
N LYS A 6 16.11 3.76 -14.92
CA LYS A 6 15.97 4.25 -16.30
C LYS A 6 14.52 4.22 -16.78
N ILE A 7 13.78 3.16 -16.46
CA ILE A 7 12.37 3.02 -16.82
C ILE A 7 11.56 4.11 -16.12
N LEU A 8 11.68 4.25 -14.80
CA LEU A 8 11.01 5.31 -14.05
C LEU A 8 11.35 6.70 -14.62
N ASN A 9 12.63 7.02 -14.78
CA ASN A 9 13.06 8.31 -15.33
C ASN A 9 12.52 8.59 -16.75
N SER A 10 12.30 7.56 -17.57
CA SER A 10 11.73 7.71 -18.92
C SER A 10 10.23 8.04 -18.90
N VAL A 11 9.50 7.57 -17.88
CA VAL A 11 8.06 7.80 -17.75
C VAL A 11 7.75 9.06 -16.94
N LYS A 12 8.64 9.45 -16.01
CA LYS A 12 8.57 10.67 -15.18
C LYS A 12 8.09 11.94 -15.89
N PRO A 13 8.56 12.32 -17.11
CA PRO A 13 8.11 13.53 -17.78
C PRO A 13 6.62 13.56 -18.16
N HIS A 14 5.92 12.42 -18.18
CA HIS A 14 4.48 12.37 -18.44
C HIS A 14 3.62 12.73 -17.22
N PHE A 15 4.21 12.67 -16.02
CA PHE A 15 3.55 12.90 -14.74
C PHE A 15 3.92 14.24 -14.10
N LEU A 16 4.98 14.92 -14.56
CA LEU A 16 5.37 16.25 -14.08
C LEU A 16 4.40 17.35 -14.55
N GLU A 17 4.44 18.53 -13.93
CA GLU A 17 3.60 19.69 -14.27
C GLU A 17 3.67 20.00 -15.78
N GLY A 18 2.52 19.95 -16.47
CA GLY A 18 2.41 20.10 -17.92
C GLY A 18 2.35 18.78 -18.72
N GLY A 19 2.43 17.62 -18.07
CA GLY A 19 2.27 16.30 -18.67
C GLY A 19 0.81 15.83 -18.74
N LYS A 20 0.48 14.94 -19.70
CA LYS A 20 -0.89 14.41 -19.89
C LYS A 20 -1.46 13.69 -18.66
N LEU A 21 -0.61 13.22 -17.74
CA LEU A 21 -0.98 12.42 -16.57
C LEU A 21 -0.64 13.11 -15.24
N GLU A 22 -0.55 14.44 -15.23
CA GLU A 22 -0.23 15.25 -14.03
C GLU A 22 -1.10 14.91 -12.80
N LYS A 23 -2.40 14.61 -13.01
CA LYS A 23 -3.30 14.17 -11.93
C LYS A 23 -2.88 12.86 -11.24
N MET A 24 -2.11 12.01 -11.91
CA MET A 24 -1.60 10.74 -11.39
C MET A 24 -0.18 10.85 -10.83
N TYR A 25 0.40 12.07 -10.77
CA TYR A 25 1.69 12.31 -10.15
C TYR A 25 1.82 11.72 -8.74
N PRO A 26 0.81 11.82 -7.84
CA PRO A 26 0.92 11.25 -6.49
C PRO A 26 1.12 9.73 -6.49
N ALA A 27 0.46 9.03 -7.42
CA ALA A 27 0.61 7.58 -7.55
C ALA A 27 1.99 7.20 -8.10
N TYR A 28 2.50 7.98 -9.06
CA TYR A 28 3.84 7.81 -9.60
C TYR A 28 4.93 8.08 -8.54
N ASP A 29 4.80 9.16 -7.76
CA ASP A 29 5.72 9.49 -6.66
C ASP A 29 5.72 8.42 -5.56
N ALA A 30 4.54 7.90 -5.20
CA ALA A 30 4.42 6.80 -4.24
C ALA A 30 5.17 5.55 -4.72
N PHE A 31 5.08 5.24 -6.02
CA PHE A 31 5.76 4.09 -6.61
C PHE A 31 7.29 4.30 -6.73
N GLU A 32 7.74 5.51 -7.10
CA GLU A 32 9.16 5.87 -7.15
C GLU A 32 9.80 5.80 -5.75
N THR A 33 9.13 6.36 -4.73
CA THR A 33 9.62 6.39 -3.35
C THR A 33 9.50 5.06 -2.61
N PHE A 34 8.63 4.15 -3.07
CA PHE A 34 8.63 2.75 -2.62
C PHE A 34 9.92 2.03 -3.03
N LEU A 35 10.33 2.18 -4.30
CA LEU A 35 11.46 1.47 -4.89
C LEU A 35 12.82 2.13 -4.60
N PHE A 36 12.87 3.46 -4.50
CA PHE A 36 14.11 4.22 -4.37
C PHE A 36 14.07 5.20 -3.19
N VAL A 37 15.23 5.40 -2.56
CA VAL A 37 15.40 6.46 -1.56
C VAL A 37 15.34 7.82 -2.28
N PRO A 38 14.67 8.83 -1.70
CA PRO A 38 14.67 10.15 -2.29
C PRO A 38 16.07 10.77 -2.35
N ASP A 39 16.41 11.43 -3.45
CA ASP A 39 17.73 12.08 -3.65
C ASP A 39 17.88 13.40 -2.86
N HIS A 40 16.86 13.82 -2.10
CA HIS A 40 16.90 15.08 -1.33
C HIS A 40 17.42 14.83 0.09
N THR A 41 18.55 15.47 0.43
CA THR A 41 19.11 15.45 1.79
C THR A 41 19.24 16.87 2.31
N THR A 42 19.06 17.04 3.63
CA THR A 42 19.21 18.33 4.31
C THR A 42 20.68 18.73 4.35
N LYS A 43 21.04 19.80 3.62
CA LYS A 43 22.43 20.25 3.47
C LYS A 43 22.95 21.10 4.64
N SER A 44 22.08 21.76 5.41
CA SER A 44 22.46 22.65 6.52
C SER A 44 21.31 22.80 7.54
N GLY A 45 21.63 22.98 8.83
CA GLY A 45 20.68 23.49 9.83
C GLY A 45 19.73 22.50 10.53
N SER A 46 20.16 21.29 10.90
CA SER A 46 19.35 20.33 11.68
C SER A 46 19.94 20.04 13.06
N HIS A 47 19.16 20.19 14.13
CA HIS A 47 19.59 19.87 15.50
C HIS A 47 19.84 18.37 15.71
N ILE A 48 19.03 17.51 15.10
CA ILE A 48 19.18 16.04 15.09
C ILE A 48 18.91 15.56 13.66
N ARG A 49 19.77 14.68 13.14
CA ARG A 49 19.58 14.00 11.85
C ARG A 49 19.11 12.58 12.11
N ASP A 50 17.90 12.26 11.70
CA ASP A 50 17.40 10.89 11.71
C ASP A 50 17.90 10.15 10.47
N SER A 51 18.25 8.87 10.64
CA SER A 51 18.61 7.96 9.55
C SER A 51 17.40 7.16 9.04
N ILE A 52 16.28 7.23 9.76
CA ILE A 52 15.06 6.49 9.44
C ILE A 52 14.24 7.26 8.41
N ASP A 53 14.02 6.63 7.25
CA ASP A 53 13.06 7.10 6.26
C ASP A 53 11.64 6.73 6.73
N LEU A 54 10.91 7.72 7.23
CA LEU A 54 9.56 7.54 7.79
C LEU A 54 8.58 6.93 6.76
N LYS A 55 8.70 7.30 5.49
CA LYS A 55 7.82 6.78 4.43
C LYS A 55 8.08 5.29 4.23
N ARG A 56 9.35 4.87 4.22
CA ARG A 56 9.74 3.45 4.10
C ARG A 56 9.29 2.63 5.30
N THR A 57 9.51 3.11 6.52
CA THR A 57 9.10 2.36 7.72
C THR A 57 7.59 2.19 7.77
N MET A 58 6.82 3.22 7.40
CA MET A 58 5.36 3.13 7.32
C MET A 58 4.89 2.07 6.31
N ILE A 59 5.52 1.96 5.13
CA ILE A 59 5.14 0.93 4.15
C ILE A 59 5.47 -0.49 4.67
N THR A 60 6.61 -0.67 5.33
CA THR A 60 6.97 -1.96 5.95
C THR A 60 5.92 -2.38 7.00
N VAL A 61 5.45 -1.43 7.80
CA VAL A 61 4.38 -1.67 8.80
C VAL A 61 3.08 -2.08 8.11
N VAL A 62 2.68 -1.40 7.03
CA VAL A 62 1.47 -1.76 6.27
C VAL A 62 1.58 -3.17 5.70
N ILE A 63 2.72 -3.53 5.11
CA ILE A 63 2.95 -4.88 4.56
C ILE A 63 2.88 -5.93 5.67
N ALA A 64 3.43 -5.64 6.85
CA ALA A 64 3.36 -6.54 8.00
C ALA A 64 1.94 -6.76 8.54
N LEU A 65 1.03 -5.78 8.34
CA LEU A 65 -0.37 -5.87 8.76
C LEU A 65 -1.27 -6.60 7.75
N LEU A 66 -0.87 -6.73 6.48
CA LEU A 66 -1.68 -7.39 5.44
C LEU A 66 -2.12 -8.82 5.82
N PRO A 67 -1.27 -9.71 6.38
CA PRO A 67 -1.70 -11.05 6.75
C PRO A 67 -2.80 -11.04 7.83
N ALA A 68 -2.68 -10.16 8.83
CA ALA A 68 -3.67 -10.02 9.90
C ALA A 68 -4.99 -9.45 9.35
N LEU A 69 -4.90 -8.52 8.39
CA LEU A 69 -6.05 -7.94 7.70
C LEU A 69 -6.81 -9.00 6.88
N PHE A 70 -6.12 -9.83 6.10
CA PHE A 70 -6.76 -10.91 5.34
C PHE A 70 -7.39 -11.96 6.24
N PHE A 71 -6.73 -12.31 7.35
CA PHE A 71 -7.31 -13.19 8.36
C PHE A 71 -8.58 -12.59 8.97
N GLY A 72 -8.57 -11.28 9.28
CA GLY A 72 -9.74 -10.57 9.78
C GLY A 72 -10.92 -10.60 8.82
N MET A 73 -10.68 -10.38 7.51
CA MET A 73 -11.72 -10.49 6.48
C MET A 73 -12.36 -11.89 6.45
N TRP A 74 -11.54 -12.94 6.44
CA TRP A 74 -12.05 -14.30 6.48
C TRP A 74 -12.82 -14.59 7.80
N ASN A 75 -12.31 -14.11 8.94
CA ASN A 75 -12.94 -14.32 10.24
C ASN A 75 -14.33 -13.69 10.35
N ILE A 76 -14.53 -12.49 9.79
CA ILE A 76 -15.85 -11.83 9.73
C ILE A 76 -16.84 -12.70 8.93
N GLY A 77 -16.42 -13.24 7.79
CA GLY A 77 -17.23 -14.15 6.98
C GLY A 77 -17.58 -15.45 7.70
N TYR A 78 -16.59 -16.05 8.36
CA TYR A 78 -16.77 -17.26 9.17
C TYR A 78 -17.82 -17.04 10.27
N GLN A 79 -17.73 -15.94 11.01
CA GLN A 79 -18.72 -15.59 12.04
C GLN A 79 -20.13 -15.38 11.45
N HIS A 80 -20.22 -14.79 10.25
CA HIS A 80 -21.50 -14.57 9.59
C HIS A 80 -22.17 -15.87 9.11
N TYR A 81 -21.43 -16.71 8.39
CA TYR A 81 -22.01 -17.90 7.75
C TYR A 81 -22.17 -19.08 8.69
N GLU A 82 -21.13 -19.41 9.46
CA GLU A 82 -21.13 -20.63 10.29
C GLU A 82 -21.85 -20.42 11.62
N ILE A 83 -21.64 -19.27 12.26
CA ILE A 83 -22.19 -19.00 13.61
C ILE A 83 -23.60 -18.42 13.52
N ALA A 84 -23.82 -17.40 12.69
CA ALA A 84 -25.12 -16.72 12.64
C ALA A 84 -26.16 -17.43 11.76
N LEU A 85 -25.75 -17.94 10.59
CA LEU A 85 -26.66 -18.58 9.63
C LEU A 85 -26.69 -20.12 9.73
N GLY A 86 -25.73 -20.73 10.41
CA GLY A 86 -25.65 -22.18 10.59
C GLY A 86 -25.34 -22.97 9.31
N ILE A 87 -24.85 -22.29 8.26
CA ILE A 87 -24.48 -22.92 6.99
C ILE A 87 -23.06 -23.48 7.16
N LYS A 88 -22.95 -24.82 7.21
CA LYS A 88 -21.66 -25.51 7.27
C LYS A 88 -21.05 -25.64 5.88
N ASP A 89 -19.72 -25.57 5.80
CA ASP A 89 -18.93 -25.66 4.57
C ASP A 89 -19.17 -24.53 3.56
N THR A 90 -19.13 -23.27 4.02
CA THR A 90 -19.07 -22.16 3.07
C THR A 90 -17.71 -22.09 2.38
N PRO A 91 -17.68 -21.88 1.05
CA PRO A 91 -16.44 -21.69 0.32
C PRO A 91 -15.61 -20.55 0.94
N LEU A 92 -14.30 -20.75 1.07
CA LEU A 92 -13.37 -19.78 1.66
C LEU A 92 -13.51 -18.40 0.97
N LEU A 93 -13.67 -18.41 -0.35
CA LEU A 93 -13.83 -17.20 -1.15
C LEU A 93 -15.11 -16.42 -0.79
N ASP A 94 -16.22 -17.11 -0.50
CA ASP A 94 -17.51 -16.46 -0.21
C ASP A 94 -17.47 -15.81 1.17
N SER A 95 -16.93 -16.52 2.17
CA SER A 95 -16.67 -15.97 3.51
C SER A 95 -15.72 -14.77 3.44
N PHE A 96 -14.64 -14.87 2.66
CA PHE A 96 -13.69 -13.78 2.48
C PHE A 96 -14.30 -12.56 1.75
N MET A 97 -15.07 -12.77 0.67
CA MET A 97 -15.72 -11.69 -0.08
C MET A 97 -16.78 -10.97 0.75
N PHE A 98 -17.56 -11.69 1.55
CA PHE A 98 -18.50 -11.09 2.49
C PHE A 98 -17.77 -10.22 3.53
N GLY A 99 -16.71 -10.75 4.14
CA GLY A 99 -15.90 -10.02 5.09
C GLY A 99 -15.20 -8.81 4.49
N PHE A 100 -14.71 -8.91 3.25
CA PHE A 100 -14.10 -7.82 2.50
C PHE A 100 -15.08 -6.65 2.31
N TRP A 101 -16.28 -6.92 1.80
CA TRP A 101 -17.31 -5.88 1.60
C TRP A 101 -17.76 -5.23 2.90
N LYS A 102 -17.75 -5.98 4.01
CA LYS A 102 -18.13 -5.44 5.31
C LYS A 102 -17.00 -4.67 6.00
N MET A 103 -15.74 -5.00 5.70
CA MET A 103 -14.56 -4.33 6.24
C MET A 103 -14.22 -3.02 5.51
N LEU A 104 -14.42 -2.94 4.20
CA LEU A 104 -14.07 -1.78 3.37
C LEU A 104 -14.75 -0.44 3.76
N PRO A 105 -16.01 -0.40 4.25
CA PRO A 105 -16.63 0.84 4.71
C PRO A 105 -16.27 1.26 6.14
N MET A 106 -15.39 0.51 6.85
CA MET A 106 -14.72 1.03 8.07
C MET A 106 -13.59 1.98 7.69
#